data_AF-A0A6U0V5Q5-F1
#
_entry.id   AF-A0A6U0V5Q5-F1
#
_cell.length_a   1.000
_cell.length_b   1.000
_cell.length_c   1.000
_cell.angle_alpha   90.00
_cell.angle_beta   90.00
_cell.angle_gamma   90.00
#
_symmetry.space_group_name_H-M   'P 1'
#
loop_
_entity.id
_entity.type
_entity.pdbx_description
1 polymer ?
#
loop_
_entity_poly.entity_id
_entity_poly.type
_entity_poly.pdbx_seq_one_letter_code
_entity_poly.pdbx_strand_id
1 'polypeptide(L)'
;SPVQTAVPPREPACPPPEFTLSMAEQAAKANAAITENEQAKQAHDALSPGFQAPLFGCLSEGPVPCLVSCCCAPVVLGMITAQMDDRECTPCDCLLATPLYQLRQRIRSMHSIEYAPLQDCAVSTCCVCVSVHQTAIEWKNRSGKEPEWIKMPDRYS
;
A
#
# COMPACT_ATOMS: atom_id res chain seq x y z
N SER A 1 35.24 53.20 57.70
CA SER A 1 34.81 53.06 56.30
C SER A 1 34.23 51.67 56.10
N PRO A 2 32.99 51.51 55.60
CA PRO A 2 32.42 50.20 55.37
C PRO A 2 33.03 49.58 54.10
N VAL A 3 33.38 48.30 54.19
CA VAL A 3 33.91 47.48 53.09
C VAL A 3 32.73 47.08 52.20
N GLN A 4 32.72 47.56 50.95
CA GLN A 4 31.79 47.10 49.93
C GLN A 4 32.28 45.77 49.36
N THR A 5 31.55 44.70 49.59
CA THR A 5 31.74 43.41 48.92
C THR A 5 31.01 43.44 47.57
N ALA A 6 31.79 43.32 46.49
CA ALA A 6 31.28 43.27 45.13
C ALA A 6 30.50 41.97 44.88
N VAL A 7 29.30 42.08 44.31
CA VAL A 7 28.46 40.95 43.91
C VAL A 7 28.98 40.40 42.57
N PRO A 8 29.22 39.08 42.44
CA PRO A 8 29.71 38.50 41.19
C PRO A 8 28.63 38.53 40.09
N PRO A 9 29.06 38.60 38.81
CA PRO A 9 28.15 38.61 37.65
C PRO A 9 27.39 37.28 37.54
N ARG A 10 26.08 37.37 37.31
CA ARG A 10 25.21 36.19 37.10
C ARG A 10 25.56 35.51 35.77
N GLU A 11 25.75 34.20 35.80
CA GLU A 11 25.94 33.37 34.61
C GLU A 11 24.71 33.44 33.69
N PRO A 12 24.91 33.44 32.35
CA PRO A 12 23.81 33.40 31.40
C PRO A 12 23.08 32.06 31.52
N ALA A 13 21.77 32.13 31.72
CA ALA A 13 20.91 30.96 31.84
C ALA A 13 20.98 30.10 30.57
N CYS A 14 21.14 28.78 30.73
CA CYS A 14 21.04 27.83 29.63
C CYS A 14 19.67 27.95 28.94
N PRO A 15 19.62 27.97 27.59
CA PRO A 15 18.35 27.96 26.88
C PRO A 15 17.59 26.66 27.19
N PRO A 16 16.26 26.72 27.33
CA PRO A 16 15.45 25.55 27.58
C PRO A 16 15.53 24.57 26.39
N PRO A 17 15.45 23.25 26.63
CA PRO A 17 15.44 22.26 25.55
C PRO A 17 14.25 22.49 24.63
N GLU A 18 14.51 22.57 23.31
CA GLU A 18 13.48 22.74 22.30
C GLU A 18 12.45 21.60 22.37
N PHE A 19 11.20 22.03 22.49
CA PHE A 19 10.02 21.21 22.72
C PHE A 19 9.85 20.17 21.62
N THR A 20 9.55 18.94 22.03
CA THR A 20 9.26 17.78 21.18
C THR A 20 8.29 18.12 20.03
N LEU A 21 8.79 18.10 18.80
CA LEU A 21 7.95 18.12 17.59
C LEU A 21 6.93 16.98 17.68
N SER A 22 5.69 17.28 17.31
CA SER A 22 4.64 16.27 17.24
C SER A 22 5.03 15.16 16.26
N MET A 23 4.56 13.92 16.48
CA MET A 23 4.86 12.81 15.55
C MET A 23 4.43 13.12 14.11
N ALA A 24 3.42 13.98 13.94
CA ALA A 24 2.97 14.45 12.63
C ALA A 24 4.03 15.32 11.91
N GLU A 25 4.72 16.21 12.63
CA GLU A 25 5.82 17.01 12.07
C GLU A 25 7.05 16.16 11.75
N GLN A 26 7.36 15.16 12.58
CA GLN A 26 8.45 14.22 12.30
C GLN A 26 8.16 13.38 11.06
N ALA A 27 6.92 12.90 10.90
CA ALA A 27 6.48 12.20 9.70
C ALA A 27 6.55 13.09 8.45
N ALA A 28 6.11 14.35 8.55
CA ALA A 28 6.18 15.31 7.44
C ALA A 28 7.63 15.59 7.01
N LYS A 29 8.54 15.77 7.96
CA LYS A 29 9.97 16.02 7.68
C LYS A 29 10.67 14.79 7.11
N ALA A 30 10.31 13.59 7.58
CA ALA A 30 10.79 12.33 7.03
C ALA A 30 10.29 12.13 5.58
N ASN A 31 9.02 12.41 5.32
CA ASN A 31 8.44 12.34 3.98
C ASN A 31 9.12 13.33 3.02
N ALA A 32 9.38 14.57 3.48
CA ALA A 32 10.09 15.58 2.70
C ALA A 32 11.53 15.12 2.34
N ALA A 33 12.26 14.54 3.29
CA ALA A 33 13.59 14.01 3.06
C ALA A 33 13.60 12.82 2.07
N ILE A 34 12.54 12.02 2.04
CA ILE A 34 12.39 10.93 1.07
C ILE A 34 12.08 11.49 -0.33
N THR A 35 11.24 12.53 -0.44
CA THR A 35 10.91 13.15 -1.74
C THR A 35 12.08 13.87 -2.40
N GLU A 36 13.05 14.37 -1.64
CA GLU A 36 14.25 15.04 -2.17
C GLU A 36 15.40 14.08 -2.52
N ASN A 37 15.30 12.80 -2.17
CA ASN A 37 16.35 11.83 -2.44
C ASN A 37 16.29 11.31 -3.88
N GLU A 38 17.32 11.60 -4.69
CA GLU A 38 17.41 11.14 -6.09
C GLU A 38 17.31 9.62 -6.23
N GLN A 39 17.85 8.84 -5.28
CA GLN A 39 17.74 7.38 -5.32
C GLN A 39 16.31 6.92 -5.05
N ALA A 40 15.60 7.60 -4.15
CA ALA A 40 14.18 7.33 -3.90
C ALA A 40 13.33 7.70 -5.12
N LYS A 41 13.68 8.79 -5.81
CA LYS A 41 13.04 9.19 -7.06
C LYS A 41 13.31 8.20 -8.19
N GLN A 42 14.55 7.75 -8.37
CA GLN A 42 14.90 6.71 -9.35
C GLN A 42 14.23 5.37 -9.05
N ALA A 43 14.16 4.97 -7.78
CA ALA A 43 13.42 3.77 -7.37
C ALA A 43 11.92 3.93 -7.61
N HIS A 44 11.35 5.08 -7.27
CA HIS A 44 9.95 5.40 -7.57
C HIS A 44 9.68 5.38 -9.08
N ASP A 45 10.56 5.95 -9.89
CA ASP A 45 10.43 5.97 -11.35
C ASP A 45 10.66 4.60 -11.99
N ALA A 46 11.44 3.71 -11.37
CA ALA A 46 11.57 2.31 -11.81
C ALA A 46 10.37 1.44 -11.42
N LEU A 47 9.64 1.82 -10.37
CA LEU A 47 8.46 1.12 -9.85
C LEU A 47 7.15 1.72 -10.42
N SER A 48 7.17 2.98 -10.83
CA SER A 48 6.12 3.65 -11.59
C SER A 48 6.32 3.34 -13.08
N PRO A 49 5.28 3.02 -13.86
CA PRO A 49 3.85 3.18 -13.59
C PRO A 49 3.11 1.91 -13.12
N GLY A 50 3.80 0.83 -12.74
CA GLY A 50 3.13 -0.47 -12.59
C GLY A 50 2.75 -0.91 -11.17
N PHE A 51 2.88 -0.05 -10.17
CA PHE A 51 2.14 -0.19 -8.90
C PHE A 51 0.99 0.81 -8.85
N GLN A 52 -0.24 0.30 -8.72
CA GLN A 52 -1.44 1.14 -8.54
C GLN A 52 -1.68 1.49 -7.06
N ALA A 53 -1.18 0.67 -6.15
CA ALA A 53 -1.18 0.92 -4.70
C ALA A 53 0.23 0.72 -4.13
N PRO A 54 0.54 1.24 -2.92
CA PRO A 54 1.79 0.93 -2.24
C PRO A 54 1.98 -0.59 -2.07
N LEU A 55 3.21 -1.09 -2.10
CA LEU A 55 3.51 -2.53 -1.93
C LEU A 55 2.84 -3.15 -0.70
N PHE A 56 2.68 -2.38 0.37
CA PHE A 56 1.99 -2.82 1.60
C PHE A 56 0.66 -2.08 1.84
N GLY A 57 -0.04 -1.68 0.78
CA GLY A 57 -1.34 -1.00 0.86
C GLY A 57 -2.38 -1.77 1.69
N CYS A 58 -2.32 -3.10 1.65
CA CYS A 58 -3.20 -3.96 2.44
C CYS A 58 -3.02 -3.80 3.96
N LEU A 59 -1.85 -3.33 4.43
CA LEU A 59 -1.59 -3.06 5.85
C LEU A 59 -1.95 -1.61 6.24
N SER A 60 -1.88 -0.66 5.30
CA SER A 60 -2.25 0.73 5.57
C SER A 60 -3.74 0.93 5.81
N GLU A 61 -4.59 0.06 5.28
CA GLU A 61 -6.04 0.06 5.54
C GLU A 61 -6.42 -0.70 6.84
N GLY A 62 -5.44 -1.26 7.54
CA GLY A 62 -5.61 -2.03 8.77
C GLY A 62 -5.33 -3.53 8.61
N PRO A 63 -5.38 -4.31 9.70
CA PRO A 63 -5.06 -5.74 9.66
C PRO A 63 -6.16 -6.58 9.03
N VAL A 64 -7.42 -6.13 9.09
CA VAL A 64 -8.60 -6.88 8.62
C VAL A 64 -8.58 -7.09 7.09
N PRO A 65 -8.38 -6.05 6.24
CA PRO A 65 -8.29 -6.23 4.79
C PRO A 65 -7.17 -7.18 4.36
N CYS A 66 -6.02 -7.11 5.04
CA CYS A 66 -4.90 -8.02 4.80
C CYS A 66 -5.27 -9.48 5.11
N LEU A 67 -5.92 -9.73 6.25
CA LEU A 67 -6.34 -11.06 6.66
C LEU A 67 -7.40 -11.65 5.72
N VAL A 68 -8.39 -10.84 5.32
CA VAL A 68 -9.41 -11.24 4.34
C VAL A 68 -8.77 -11.54 2.98
N SER A 69 -7.85 -10.69 2.52
CA SER A 69 -7.13 -10.93 1.26
C SER A 69 -6.27 -12.20 1.30
N CYS A 70 -5.79 -12.59 2.47
CA CYS A 70 -5.04 -13.83 2.67
C CYS A 70 -5.95 -15.06 2.65
N CYS A 71 -7.00 -15.05 3.49
CA CYS A 71 -7.87 -16.21 3.71
C CYS A 71 -8.86 -16.44 2.57
N CYS A 72 -9.29 -15.36 1.90
CA CYS A 72 -10.24 -15.39 0.79
C CYS A 72 -9.57 -15.14 -0.56
N ALA A 73 -8.24 -15.26 -0.63
CA ALA A 73 -7.46 -15.13 -1.86
C ALA A 73 -8.11 -15.87 -3.05
N PRO A 74 -8.39 -17.18 -2.99
CA PRO A 74 -8.84 -17.90 -4.18
C PRO A 74 -10.26 -17.49 -4.61
N VAL A 75 -11.11 -17.04 -3.68
CA VAL A 75 -12.43 -16.46 -4.00
C VAL A 75 -12.27 -15.17 -4.80
N VAL A 76 -11.42 -14.26 -4.34
CA VAL A 76 -11.16 -12.97 -5.02
C VAL A 76 -10.62 -13.22 -6.43
N LEU A 77 -9.64 -14.11 -6.57
CA LEU A 77 -9.02 -14.40 -7.87
C LEU A 77 -10.00 -15.12 -8.82
N GLY A 78 -10.82 -16.03 -8.31
CA GLY A 78 -11.87 -16.70 -9.07
C GLY A 78 -12.91 -15.71 -9.60
N MET A 79 -13.39 -14.80 -8.74
CA MET A 79 -14.33 -13.74 -9.13
C MET A 79 -13.75 -12.82 -10.20
N ILE A 80 -12.53 -12.33 -10.01
CA ILE A 80 -11.85 -11.48 -11.01
C ILE A 80 -11.73 -12.25 -12.33
N THR A 81 -11.28 -13.50 -12.30
CA THR A 81 -11.13 -14.32 -13.52
C THR A 81 -12.48 -14.50 -14.24
N ALA A 82 -13.55 -14.82 -13.50
CA ALA A 82 -14.89 -14.97 -14.07
C ALA A 82 -15.41 -13.65 -14.67
N GLN A 83 -15.18 -12.52 -14.00
CA GLN A 83 -15.53 -11.20 -14.52
C GLN A 83 -14.73 -10.81 -15.77
N MET A 84 -13.46 -11.21 -15.87
CA MET A 84 -12.63 -11.01 -17.06
C MET A 84 -13.10 -11.86 -18.27
N ASP A 85 -13.75 -12.99 -18.00
CA ASP A 85 -14.32 -13.90 -18.99
C ASP A 85 -15.79 -13.56 -19.35
N ASP A 86 -16.36 -12.48 -18.78
CA ASP A 86 -17.78 -12.12 -18.89
C ASP A 86 -18.74 -13.29 -18.57
N ARG A 87 -18.39 -14.09 -17.54
CA ARG A 87 -19.18 -15.24 -17.07
C ARG A 87 -19.48 -15.15 -15.58
N GLU A 88 -20.47 -15.93 -15.13
CA GLU A 88 -20.76 -16.08 -13.70
C GLU A 88 -19.63 -16.84 -12.98
N CYS A 89 -19.34 -16.41 -11.74
CA CYS A 89 -18.36 -17.07 -10.89
C CYS A 89 -18.97 -18.36 -10.33
N THR A 90 -18.37 -19.51 -10.66
CA THR A 90 -18.77 -20.81 -10.12
C THR A 90 -17.95 -21.15 -8.88
N PRO A 91 -18.44 -22.03 -7.99
CA PRO A 91 -17.65 -22.49 -6.85
C PRO A 91 -16.31 -23.12 -7.25
N CYS A 92 -16.22 -23.72 -8.45
CA CYS A 92 -14.98 -24.27 -8.97
C CYS A 92 -13.93 -23.19 -9.27
N ASP A 93 -14.34 -21.99 -9.69
CA ASP A 93 -13.42 -20.86 -9.92
C ASP A 93 -12.79 -20.38 -8.61
N CYS A 94 -13.55 -20.41 -7.53
CA CYS A 94 -13.08 -20.06 -6.18
C CYS A 94 -12.18 -21.14 -5.56
N LEU A 95 -12.24 -22.39 -6.03
CA LEU A 95 -11.39 -23.49 -5.53
C LEU A 95 -10.13 -23.67 -6.37
N LEU A 96 -10.22 -23.46 -7.68
CA LEU A 96 -9.14 -23.63 -8.67
C LEU A 96 -8.70 -22.28 -9.21
N ALA A 97 -8.37 -21.37 -8.31
CA ALA A 97 -8.00 -20.01 -8.66
C ALA A 97 -6.77 -19.95 -9.59
N THR A 98 -6.84 -19.06 -10.57
CA THR A 98 -5.74 -18.74 -11.49
C THR A 98 -4.49 -18.30 -10.70
N PRO A 99 -3.27 -18.72 -11.10
CA PRO A 99 -2.05 -18.21 -10.50
C PRO A 99 -1.97 -16.68 -10.57
N LEU A 100 -1.65 -16.03 -9.44
CA LEU A 100 -1.62 -14.57 -9.28
C LEU A 100 -0.81 -13.85 -10.38
N TYR A 101 0.37 -14.37 -10.69
CA TYR A 101 1.23 -13.82 -11.72
C TYR A 101 0.53 -13.82 -13.10
N GLN A 102 -0.07 -14.94 -13.49
CA GLN A 102 -0.77 -15.06 -14.77
C GLN A 102 -2.01 -14.15 -14.82
N LEU A 103 -2.76 -14.07 -13.72
CA LEU A 103 -3.94 -13.22 -13.65
C LEU A 103 -3.58 -11.74 -13.81
N ARG A 104 -2.54 -11.27 -13.13
CA ARG A 104 -2.06 -9.88 -13.24
C ARG A 104 -1.57 -9.56 -14.65
N GLN A 105 -0.81 -10.48 -15.29
CA GLN A 105 -0.42 -10.31 -16.70
C GLN A 105 -1.63 -10.22 -17.63
N ARG A 106 -2.65 -11.04 -17.37
CA ARG A 106 -3.88 -11.04 -18.16
C ARG A 106 -4.67 -9.73 -17.98
N ILE A 107 -4.75 -9.17 -16.76
CA ILE A 107 -5.36 -7.86 -16.54
C ILE A 107 -4.63 -6.77 -17.34
N ARG A 108 -3.30 -6.78 -17.29
CA ARG A 108 -2.48 -5.81 -18.05
C ARG A 108 -2.66 -5.92 -19.55
N SER A 109 -2.70 -7.14 -20.08
CA SER A 109 -2.89 -7.35 -21.52
C SER A 109 -4.27 -6.87 -21.97
N MET A 110 -5.32 -7.06 -21.16
CA MET A 110 -6.67 -6.56 -21.48
C MET A 110 -6.77 -5.03 -21.46
N HIS A 111 -6.01 -4.36 -20.59
CA HIS A 111 -6.04 -2.91 -20.45
C HIS A 111 -4.93 -2.18 -21.23
N SER A 112 -4.22 -2.86 -22.14
CA SER A 112 -3.10 -2.30 -22.93
C SER A 112 -2.01 -1.66 -22.06
N ILE A 113 -1.72 -2.25 -20.90
CA ILE A 113 -0.67 -1.80 -19.99
C ILE A 113 0.65 -2.46 -20.37
N GLU A 114 1.75 -1.71 -20.31
CA GLU A 114 3.08 -2.24 -20.59
C GLU A 114 3.45 -3.38 -19.63
N TYR A 115 4.07 -4.41 -20.20
CA TYR A 115 4.54 -5.58 -19.50
C TYR A 115 5.66 -5.21 -18.52
N ALA A 116 5.48 -5.43 -17.22
CA ALA A 116 6.46 -5.09 -16.19
C ALA A 116 6.83 -6.31 -15.31
N PRO A 117 7.65 -7.24 -15.83
CA PRO A 117 7.87 -8.55 -15.20
C PRO A 117 8.50 -8.44 -13.81
N LEU A 118 9.39 -7.46 -13.59
CA LEU A 118 10.05 -7.27 -12.30
C LEU A 118 9.07 -6.83 -11.21
N GLN A 119 8.13 -5.95 -11.57
CA GLN A 119 7.13 -5.45 -10.63
C GLN A 119 6.11 -6.55 -10.30
N ASP A 120 5.67 -7.30 -11.30
CA ASP A 120 4.74 -8.41 -11.10
C ASP A 120 5.39 -9.56 -10.31
N CYS A 121 6.70 -9.78 -10.50
CA CYS A 121 7.50 -10.70 -9.69
C CYS A 121 7.61 -10.21 -8.23
N ALA A 122 7.92 -8.92 -8.02
CA ALA A 122 8.05 -8.34 -6.69
C ALA A 122 6.73 -8.40 -5.89
N VAL A 123 5.59 -8.09 -6.54
CA VAL A 123 4.25 -8.27 -5.97
C VAL A 123 4.04 -9.72 -5.56
N SER A 124 4.26 -10.64 -6.51
CA SER A 124 4.00 -12.08 -6.33
C SER A 124 4.87 -12.73 -5.26
N THR A 125 6.06 -12.19 -5.00
CA THR A 125 7.03 -12.73 -4.03
C THR A 125 6.82 -12.22 -2.61
N CYS A 126 6.20 -11.04 -2.44
CA CYS A 126 6.10 -10.38 -1.13
C CYS A 126 5.23 -11.18 -0.14
N CYS A 127 3.92 -11.27 -0.43
CA CYS A 127 3.00 -12.19 0.22
C CYS A 127 1.71 -12.31 -0.59
N VAL A 128 0.92 -13.34 -0.30
CA VAL A 128 -0.37 -13.58 -0.98
C VAL A 128 -1.32 -12.39 -0.78
N CYS A 129 -1.40 -11.83 0.43
CA CYS A 129 -2.30 -10.72 0.74
C CYS A 129 -2.00 -9.48 -0.13
N VAL A 130 -0.72 -9.12 -0.22
CA VAL A 130 -0.24 -8.01 -1.04
C VAL A 130 -0.57 -8.28 -2.51
N SER A 131 -0.31 -9.49 -2.99
CA SER A 131 -0.56 -9.86 -4.38
C SER A 131 -2.03 -9.78 -4.76
N VAL A 132 -2.90 -10.33 -3.92
CA VAL A 132 -4.36 -10.32 -4.12
C VAL A 132 -4.88 -8.89 -4.05
N HIS A 133 -4.48 -8.12 -3.04
CA HIS A 133 -4.91 -6.73 -2.87
C HIS A 133 -4.48 -5.85 -4.05
N GLN A 134 -3.22 -5.94 -4.49
CA GLN A 134 -2.71 -5.20 -5.64
C GLN A 134 -3.47 -5.57 -6.93
N THR A 135 -3.75 -6.85 -7.13
CA THR A 135 -4.51 -7.35 -8.29
C THR A 135 -5.95 -6.84 -8.26
N ALA A 136 -6.59 -6.85 -7.10
CA ALA A 136 -7.95 -6.36 -6.88
C ALA A 136 -8.09 -4.85 -7.12
N ILE A 137 -7.14 -4.05 -6.62
CA ILE A 137 -7.11 -2.59 -6.84
C ILE A 137 -6.85 -2.27 -8.31
N GLU A 138 -5.91 -2.98 -8.94
CA GLU A 138 -5.63 -2.80 -10.37
C GLU A 138 -6.85 -3.13 -11.23
N TRP A 139 -7.56 -4.21 -10.92
CA TRP A 139 -8.82 -4.54 -11.58
C TRP A 139 -9.90 -3.47 -11.34
N LYS A 140 -10.11 -3.02 -10.09
CA LYS A 140 -11.08 -1.99 -9.72
C LYS A 140 -10.83 -0.68 -10.47
N ASN A 141 -9.59 -0.19 -10.46
CA ASN A 141 -9.23 1.09 -11.05
C ASN A 141 -9.39 1.09 -12.58
N ARG A 142 -9.30 -0.08 -13.23
CA ARG A 142 -9.27 -0.21 -14.70
C ARG A 142 -10.59 -0.66 -15.29
N SER A 143 -11.29 -1.57 -14.64
CA SER A 143 -12.60 -2.04 -15.10
C SER A 143 -13.72 -1.04 -14.79
N GLY A 144 -13.50 -0.13 -13.83
CA GLY A 144 -14.55 0.76 -13.31
C GLY A 144 -15.66 0.01 -12.57
N LYS A 145 -15.55 -1.32 -12.46
CA LYS A 145 -16.43 -2.18 -11.67
C LYS A 145 -15.76 -2.35 -10.32
N GLU A 146 -16.43 -1.94 -9.25
CA GLU A 146 -16.02 -2.44 -7.94
C GLU A 146 -16.23 -3.96 -7.94
N PRO A 147 -15.22 -4.74 -7.61
CA PRO A 147 -15.43 -6.16 -7.46
C PRO A 147 -16.32 -6.33 -6.23
N GLU A 148 -17.37 -7.12 -6.35
CA GLU A 148 -18.54 -7.12 -5.46
C GLU A 148 -18.27 -7.67 -4.04
N TRP A 149 -17.05 -7.53 -3.51
CA TRP A 149 -16.69 -7.98 -2.17
C TRP A 149 -17.43 -7.23 -1.04
N ILE A 150 -18.02 -6.04 -1.30
CA ILE A 150 -18.70 -5.22 -0.27
C ILE A 150 -20.20 -5.53 -0.16
N LYS A 151 -20.83 -6.10 -1.19
CA LYS A 151 -22.22 -6.54 -1.06
C LYS A 151 -22.23 -8.01 -0.69
N MET A 152 -22.18 -8.30 0.62
CA MET A 152 -22.75 -9.57 1.06
C MET A 152 -24.18 -9.63 0.51
N PRO A 153 -24.60 -10.71 -0.16
CA PRO A 153 -26.00 -10.84 -0.52
C PRO A 153 -26.84 -10.75 0.75
N ASP A 154 -27.90 -9.93 0.73
CA ASP A 154 -28.84 -9.69 1.85
C ASP A 154 -29.51 -10.97 2.41
N ARG A 155 -29.19 -12.15 1.86
CA ARG A 155 -29.65 -13.46 2.35
C ARG A 155 -28.94 -13.95 3.61
N TYR A 156 -27.91 -13.25 4.08
CA TYR A 156 -27.14 -13.64 5.28
C TYR A 156 -27.12 -12.57 6.38
N SER A 157 -27.93 -11.51 6.26
CA SER A 157 -28.19 -10.50 7.31
C SER A 157 -29.45 -10.82 8.10
#